data_AF-A0A4R1AVG2-F1
#
_entry.id   AF-A0A4R1AVG2-F1
#
_cell.length_a   1.000
_cell.length_b   1.000
_cell.length_c   1.000
_cell.angle_alpha   90.00
_cell.angle_beta   90.00
_cell.angle_gamma   90.00
#
_symmetry.space_group_name_H-M   'P 1'
#
loop_
_entity.id
_entity.type
_entity.pdbx_description
1 polymer ?
#
loop_
_entity_poly.entity_id
_entity_poly.type
_entity_poly.pdbx_seq_one_letter_code
_entity_poly.pdbx_strand_id
1 'polypeptide(L)' 'MTTISSVNQCVSTIRSIEAQLSSLALNSQEEESQRTFHDMMNIMNEIKKDLQYRVNEMVLEEPQYKQS' A
#
# COMPACT_ATOMS: atom_id res chain seq x y z
N MET A 1 5.12 0.33 -19.90
CA MET A 1 5.06 0.33 -18.43
C MET A 1 5.74 -0.95 -17.97
N THR A 2 6.81 -0.87 -17.18
CA THR A 2 7.42 -2.09 -16.64
C THR A 2 6.50 -2.67 -15.57
N THR A 3 6.60 -3.97 -15.31
CA THR A 3 5.84 -4.62 -14.23
C THR A 3 6.08 -3.91 -12.89
N ILE A 4 7.29 -3.42 -12.64
CA ILE A 4 7.65 -2.62 -11.45
C ILE A 4 6.86 -1.30 -11.39
N SER A 5 6.71 -0.58 -12.52
CA SER A 5 5.89 0.64 -12.56
C SER A 5 4.44 0.36 -12.17
N SER A 6 3.87 -0.77 -12.61
CA SER A 6 2.51 -1.18 -12.25
C SER A 6 2.37 -1.47 -10.76
N VAL A 7 3.36 -2.11 -10.14
CA VAL A 7 3.35 -2.38 -8.69
C VAL A 7 3.49 -1.07 -7.89
N ASN A 8 4.36 -0.15 -8.32
CA ASN A 8 4.50 1.17 -7.69
C ASN A 8 3.23 2.03 -7.81
N GLN A 9 2.52 1.93 -8.94
CA GLN A 9 1.20 2.55 -9.12
C GLN A 9 0.21 1.98 -8.09
N CYS A 10 0.18 0.65 -7.90
CA CYS A 10 -0.68 -0.01 -6.93
C CYS A 10 -0.39 0.46 -5.48
N VAL A 11 0.89 0.51 -5.09
CA VAL A 11 1.31 1.05 -3.79
C VAL A 11 0.82 2.49 -3.57
N SER A 12 0.85 3.31 -4.62
CA SER A 12 0.35 4.69 -4.56
C SER A 12 -1.16 4.74 -4.38
N THR A 13 -1.91 3.87 -5.06
CA THR A 13 -3.36 3.72 -4.88
C THR A 13 -3.70 3.33 -3.43
N ILE A 14 -2.95 2.38 -2.84
CA ILE A 14 -3.17 1.97 -1.44
C ILE A 14 -2.96 3.14 -0.47
N ARG A 15 -1.95 3.98 -0.67
CA ARG A 15 -1.76 5.21 0.15
C ARG A 15 -2.95 6.16 0.06
N SER A 16 -3.52 6.34 -1.13
CA SER A 16 -4.75 7.12 -1.30
C SER A 16 -5.95 6.48 -0.59
N ILE A 17 -6.04 5.15 -0.55
CA ILE A 17 -7.09 4.45 0.20
C ILE A 17 -6.90 4.63 1.71
N GLU A 18 -5.68 4.50 2.24
CA GLU A 18 -5.37 4.76 3.66
C GLU A 18 -5.78 6.18 4.08
N ALA A 19 -5.47 7.19 3.26
CA ALA A 19 -5.88 8.57 3.52
C ALA A 19 -7.41 8.74 3.54
N GLN A 20 -8.12 8.07 2.64
CA GLN A 20 -9.59 8.09 2.61
C GLN A 20 -10.20 7.39 3.83
N LEU A 21 -9.68 6.21 4.21
CA LEU A 21 -10.11 5.50 5.41
C LEU A 21 -9.87 6.33 6.68
N SER A 22 -8.71 7.01 6.77
CA SER A 22 -8.44 7.93 7.86
C SER A 22 -9.44 9.08 7.90
N SER A 23 -9.79 9.65 6.76
CA SER A 23 -10.82 10.71 6.67
C SER A 23 -12.19 10.20 7.10
N LEU A 24 -12.58 8.98 6.66
CA LEU A 24 -13.85 8.36 7.06
C LEU A 24 -13.89 8.08 8.56
N ALA A 25 -12.79 7.60 9.16
CA ALA A 25 -12.67 7.41 10.60
C ALA A 25 -12.87 8.72 11.37
N LEU A 26 -12.24 9.82 10.91
CA LEU A 26 -12.36 11.12 11.57
C LEU A 26 -13.77 11.73 11.45
N ASN A 27 -14.47 11.46 10.35
CA ASN A 27 -15.82 11.99 10.11
C ASN A 27 -16.95 11.09 10.63
N SER A 28 -16.65 9.86 11.03
CA SER A 28 -17.65 8.93 11.57
C SER A 28 -18.01 9.29 13.01
N GLN A 29 -19.31 9.28 13.33
CA GLN A 29 -19.81 9.48 14.70
C GLN A 29 -20.02 8.15 15.46
N GLU A 30 -20.11 7.05 14.72
CA GLU A 30 -20.28 5.71 15.29
C GLU A 30 -18.93 5.07 15.57
N GLU A 31 -18.74 4.61 16.81
CA GLU A 31 -17.49 4.01 17.28
C GLU A 31 -17.14 2.71 16.53
N GLU A 32 -18.14 1.90 16.17
CA GLU A 32 -17.96 0.68 15.38
C GLU A 32 -17.41 0.99 13.98
N SER A 33 -17.96 2.01 13.31
CA SER A 33 -17.49 2.48 12.02
C SER A 33 -16.04 3.02 12.12
N GLN A 34 -15.71 3.80 13.16
CA GLN A 34 -14.34 4.27 13.39
C GLN A 34 -13.35 3.11 13.55
N ARG A 35 -13.72 2.10 14.35
CA ARG A 35 -12.90 0.91 14.57
C ARG A 35 -12.71 0.12 13.28
N THR A 36 -13.77 -0.08 12.51
CA THR A 36 -13.71 -0.78 11.23
C THR A 36 -12.77 -0.08 10.24
N PHE A 37 -12.85 1.25 10.12
CA PHE A 37 -11.94 2.00 9.25
C PHE A 37 -10.48 1.91 9.73
N HIS A 38 -10.26 1.90 11.04
CA HIS A 38 -8.93 1.69 11.61
C HIS A 38 -8.36 0.30 11.31
N ASP A 39 -9.16 -0.75 11.49
CA ASP A 39 -8.77 -2.12 11.17
C ASP A 39 -8.47 -2.28 9.67
N MET A 40 -9.28 -1.65 8.81
CA MET A 40 -9.01 -1.59 7.37
C MET A 40 -7.69 -0.88 7.05
N MET A 41 -7.34 0.19 7.76
CA MET A 41 -6.03 0.85 7.58
C MET A 41 -4.87 -0.09 7.95
N ASN A 42 -5.02 -0.92 8.98
CA ASN A 42 -4.00 -1.90 9.37
C ASN A 42 -3.78 -2.95 8.27
N ILE A 43 -4.87 -3.50 7.72
CA ILE A 43 -4.82 -4.45 6.60
C ILE A 43 -4.16 -3.81 5.37
N MET A 44 -4.56 -2.58 5.02
CA MET A 44 -3.96 -1.85 3.89
C MET A 44 -2.46 -1.63 4.08
N ASN A 45 -2.03 -1.36 5.31
CA ASN A 45 -0.62 -1.18 5.63
C ASN A 45 0.20 -2.47 5.50
N GLU A 46 -0.37 -3.63 5.84
CA GLU A 46 0.25 -4.94 5.61
C GLU A 46 0.43 -5.21 4.11
N ILE A 47 -0.65 -5.04 3.33
CA ILE A 47 -0.61 -5.23 1.86
C ILE A 47 0.42 -4.28 1.23
N LYS A 48 0.48 -3.03 1.68
CA LYS A 48 1.46 -2.04 1.21
C LYS A 48 2.90 -2.52 1.46
N LYS A 49 3.19 -3.04 2.66
CA LYS A 49 4.52 -3.55 3.00
C LYS A 49 4.92 -4.73 2.12
N ASP A 50 4.00 -5.66 1.92
CA ASP A 50 4.25 -6.84 1.07
C ASP A 50 4.55 -6.44 -0.38
N LEU A 51 3.78 -5.49 -0.92
CA LEU A 51 4.04 -4.97 -2.26
C LEU A 51 5.38 -4.22 -2.35
N GLN A 52 5.74 -3.45 -1.33
CA GLN A 52 7.04 -2.77 -1.28
C GLN A 52 8.21 -3.77 -1.21
N TYR A 53 8.07 -4.83 -0.42
CA TYR A 53 9.04 -5.92 -0.39
C TYR A 53 9.18 -6.57 -1.77
N ARG A 54 8.05 -6.84 -2.44
CA ARG A 54 8.06 -7.43 -3.78
C ARG A 54 8.70 -6.52 -4.83
N VAL A 55 8.47 -5.20 -4.76
CA VAL A 55 9.15 -4.23 -5.63
C VAL A 55 10.66 -4.31 -5.43
N ASN A 56 11.14 -4.38 -4.20
CA ASN A 56 12.58 -4.47 -3.92
C ASN A 56 13.18 -5.75 -4.50
N GLU A 57 12.53 -6.90 -4.35
CA GLU A 57 12.98 -8.15 -4.98
C GLU A 57 13.04 -8.02 -6.50
N MET A 58 12.00 -7.44 -7.12
CA MET A 58 11.96 -7.26 -8.57
C MET A 58 13.06 -6.32 -9.07
N VAL A 59 13.38 -5.26 -8.33
CA VAL A 59 14.48 -4.34 -8.65
C VAL A 59 15.82 -5.07 -8.59
N LEU A 60 16.07 -5.87 -7.55
CA LEU A 60 17.30 -6.68 -7.44
C LEU A 60 17.43 -7.72 -8.56
N GLU A 61 16.30 -8.21 -9.07
CA GLU A 61 16.27 -9.16 -10.18
C GLU A 61 16.58 -8.52 -11.55
N GLU A 62 16.54 -7.19 -11.68
CA GLU A 62 16.80 -6.52 -12.95
C GLU A 62 18.28 -6.63 -13.37
N PRO A 63 18.55 -6.88 -14.66
CA PRO A 63 19.90 -7.13 -15.17
C PRO A 63 20.89 -5.99 -14.86
N GLN A 64 20.39 -4.76 -14.73
CA GLN A 64 21.18 -3.59 -14.36
C GLN A 64 21.75 -3.61 -12.93
N TYR A 65 21.18 -4.41 -12.01
CA TYR A 65 21.71 -4.62 -10.66
C TYR A 65 22.44 -5.96 -10.50
N LYS A 66 22.32 -6.86 -11.49
CA LYS A 66 23.02 -8.16 -11.53
C LYS A 66 24.39 -8.11 -12.22
N GLN A 67 24.76 -6.99 -12.85
CA GLN A 67 26.06 -6.80 -13.48
C GLN A 67 27.06 -6.20 -12.49
N SER A 68 27.64 -7.05 -11.62
CA SER A 68 28.89 -6.81 -10.89
C SER A 68 29.59 -8.14 -10.66
#